data_AF-A0A1V1NQB6-F1
#
_entry.id   AF-A0A1V1NQB6-F1
#
_cell.length_a   1.000
_cell.length_b   1.000
_cell.length_c   1.000
_cell.angle_alpha   90.00
_cell.angle_beta   90.00
_cell.angle_gamma   90.00
#
_symmetry.space_group_name_H-M   'P 1'
#
loop_
_entity.id
_entity.type
_entity.pdbx_description
1 polymer ?
#
loop_
_entity_poly.entity_id
_entity_poly.type
_entity_poly.pdbx_seq_one_letter_code
_entity_poly.pdbx_strand_id
1 'polypeptide(L)'
;HQSKIFAVLFYLCTFILVSNSYGDHFNFNVPSTNSFMFFYGDVFTINNVPSEPGDEIAVYDPQGTFCGHYMVTNAGEFVVAVYGDDTTTPEDEGASLNEDLVFVVWDASEAVEITLTNAMFIQKDAFGKPQIDTIPPKYLGNNEIRGMGISIANNSPKISLIENQHTIIDHPI
;
A
#
# COMPACT_ATOMS: atom_id res chain seq x y z
N HIS A 1 59.71 15.13 -34.28
CA HIS A 1 58.46 14.81 -34.99
C HIS A 1 57.74 13.69 -34.22
N GLN A 2 56.67 14.07 -33.54
CA GLN A 2 55.49 13.32 -33.03
C GLN A 2 55.61 11.83 -32.65
N SER A 3 55.41 11.58 -31.36
CA SER A 3 55.19 10.29 -30.68
C SER A 3 53.83 9.68 -31.06
N LYS A 4 53.78 8.38 -31.37
CA LYS A 4 52.53 7.64 -31.62
C LYS A 4 52.05 7.00 -30.31
N ILE A 5 51.04 7.62 -29.70
CA ILE A 5 50.32 7.10 -28.55
C ILE A 5 49.31 6.05 -29.05
N PHE A 6 49.47 4.80 -28.61
CA PHE A 6 48.47 3.75 -28.78
C PHE A 6 47.30 4.00 -27.83
N ALA A 7 46.12 4.25 -28.39
CA ALA A 7 44.87 4.38 -27.63
C ALA A 7 44.41 2.98 -27.20
N VAL A 8 44.48 2.68 -25.90
CA VAL A 8 43.81 1.53 -25.29
C VAL A 8 42.37 1.94 -25.02
N LEU A 9 41.43 1.43 -25.82
CA LEU A 9 40.01 1.66 -25.63
C LEU A 9 39.51 0.74 -24.50
N PHE A 10 39.48 1.27 -23.28
CA PHE A 10 38.91 0.58 -22.12
C PHE A 10 37.39 0.73 -22.18
N TYR A 11 36.68 -0.31 -22.63
CA TYR A 11 35.23 -0.38 -22.50
C TYR A 11 34.89 -0.59 -21.02
N LEU A 12 34.72 0.51 -20.29
CA LEU A 12 34.23 0.49 -18.92
C LEU A 12 32.72 0.23 -18.97
N CYS A 13 32.35 -1.05 -18.98
CA CYS A 13 30.97 -1.47 -18.78
C CYS A 13 30.60 -1.15 -17.33
N THR A 14 30.03 0.04 -17.10
CA THR A 14 29.49 0.39 -15.80
C THR A 14 28.26 -0.47 -15.56
N PHE A 15 28.41 -1.51 -14.74
CA PHE A 15 27.28 -2.22 -14.16
C PHE A 15 26.59 -1.21 -13.23
N ILE A 16 25.52 -0.58 -13.72
CA ILE A 16 24.67 0.25 -12.86
C ILE A 16 24.00 -0.74 -11.91
N LEU A 17 24.45 -0.77 -10.66
CA LEU A 17 23.65 -1.33 -9.59
C LEU A 17 22.44 -0.40 -9.47
N VAL A 18 21.33 -0.78 -10.10
CA VAL A 18 20.03 -0.18 -9.76
C VAL A 18 19.73 -0.70 -8.37
N SER A 19 20.11 0.05 -7.34
CA SER A 19 19.50 -0.10 -6.05
C SER A 19 18.06 0.35 -6.22
N ASN A 20 17.12 -0.59 -6.38
CA ASN A 20 15.73 -0.31 -6.08
C ASN A 20 15.68 -0.07 -4.56
N SER A 21 15.95 1.17 -4.12
CA SER A 21 15.30 1.62 -2.91
C SER A 21 13.85 1.73 -3.30
N TYR A 22 13.04 0.72 -3.00
CA TYR A 22 11.60 0.92 -2.96
C TYR A 22 11.38 2.10 -2.01
N GLY A 23 10.96 3.23 -2.56
CA GLY A 23 10.65 4.41 -1.77
C GLY A 23 9.42 4.09 -0.94
N ASP A 24 9.40 4.54 0.32
CA ASP A 24 8.21 4.51 1.15
C ASP A 24 7.28 5.64 0.68
N HIS A 25 6.30 5.30 -0.15
CA HIS A 25 5.30 6.22 -0.69
C HIS A 25 4.42 6.76 0.44
N PHE A 26 3.94 5.87 1.31
CA PHE A 26 3.19 6.28 2.50
C PHE A 26 4.11 6.48 3.70
N ASN A 27 4.29 7.73 4.12
CA ASN A 27 5.06 8.04 5.34
C ASN A 27 4.25 7.69 6.61
N PHE A 28 4.38 6.46 7.10
CA PHE A 28 3.67 5.97 8.27
C PHE A 28 4.46 6.15 9.56
N ASN A 29 3.89 6.89 10.52
CA ASN A 29 4.38 6.92 11.89
C ASN A 29 3.53 5.97 12.73
N VAL A 30 4.18 4.98 13.34
CA VAL A 30 3.49 4.01 14.21
C VAL A 30 2.74 4.76 15.32
N PRO A 31 1.40 4.61 15.41
CA PRO A 31 0.61 5.27 16.43
C PRO A 31 0.97 4.84 17.84
N SER A 32 0.80 5.74 18.81
CA SER A 32 1.18 5.51 20.23
C SER A 32 0.08 4.76 21.01
N THR A 33 -0.36 3.62 20.47
CA THR A 33 -1.40 2.75 21.07
C THR A 33 -0.88 1.32 21.24
N ASN A 34 -1.42 0.60 22.22
CA ASN A 34 -1.15 -0.83 22.41
C ASN A 34 -2.26 -1.73 21.83
N SER A 35 -3.22 -1.15 21.14
CA SER A 35 -4.34 -1.84 20.52
C SER A 35 -4.10 -1.99 19.03
N PHE A 36 -3.99 -3.24 18.54
CA PHE A 36 -3.81 -3.51 17.12
C PHE A 36 -4.38 -4.86 16.73
N MET A 37 -4.71 -5.03 15.45
CA MET A 37 -5.05 -6.30 14.83
C MET A 37 -4.21 -6.53 13.57
N PHE A 38 -4.23 -7.75 13.04
CA PHE A 38 -3.53 -8.09 11.80
C PHE A 38 -4.48 -8.57 10.71
N PHE A 39 -4.21 -8.14 9.48
CA PHE A 39 -4.73 -8.76 8.27
C PHE A 39 -3.61 -9.47 7.53
N TYR A 40 -3.88 -10.72 7.16
CA TYR A 40 -2.99 -11.58 6.39
C TYR A 40 -3.62 -11.89 5.03
N GLY A 41 -2.80 -11.95 3.98
CA GLY A 41 -3.24 -12.46 2.67
C GLY A 41 -2.08 -13.05 1.87
N ASP A 42 -2.34 -14.19 1.24
CA ASP A 42 -1.49 -14.86 0.23
C ASP A 42 -2.07 -14.70 -1.19
N VAL A 43 -3.09 -13.84 -1.34
CA VAL A 43 -3.60 -13.36 -2.62
C VAL A 43 -3.70 -11.83 -2.57
N PHE A 44 -2.69 -11.18 -3.13
CA PHE A 44 -2.68 -9.76 -3.44
C PHE A 44 -2.30 -9.58 -4.90
N THR A 45 -3.26 -9.16 -5.72
CA THR A 45 -3.04 -8.98 -7.17
C THR A 45 -3.38 -7.57 -7.62
N ILE A 46 -2.56 -7.04 -8.50
CA ILE A 46 -2.79 -5.78 -9.23
C ILE A 46 -2.81 -6.13 -10.71
N ASN A 47 -3.92 -5.81 -11.40
CA ASN A 47 -4.11 -6.11 -12.82
C ASN A 47 -3.97 -7.60 -13.17
N ASN A 48 -4.44 -8.49 -12.28
CA ASN A 48 -4.30 -9.96 -12.35
C ASN A 48 -2.86 -10.50 -12.27
N VAL A 49 -1.89 -9.67 -11.89
CA VAL A 49 -0.52 -10.08 -11.60
C VAL A 49 -0.33 -10.00 -10.08
N PRO A 50 0.43 -10.91 -9.43
CA PRO A 50 0.80 -10.73 -8.03
C PRO A 50 1.41 -9.34 -7.79
N SER A 51 1.08 -8.71 -6.66
CA SER A 51 1.78 -7.49 -6.24
C SER A 51 3.29 -7.73 -6.18
N GLU A 52 4.07 -6.69 -6.39
CA GLU A 52 5.53 -6.78 -6.45
C GLU A 52 6.15 -6.05 -5.25
N PRO A 53 7.40 -6.38 -4.86
CA PRO A 53 8.10 -5.60 -3.85
C PRO A 53 8.13 -4.11 -4.25
N GLY A 54 7.75 -3.24 -3.32
CA GLY A 54 7.57 -1.81 -3.57
C GLY A 54 6.12 -1.34 -3.69
N ASP A 55 5.18 -2.23 -3.96
CA ASP A 55 3.76 -1.92 -3.75
C ASP A 55 3.49 -1.76 -2.24
N GLU A 56 2.54 -0.90 -1.88
CA GLU A 56 2.22 -0.64 -0.48
C GLU A 56 0.73 -0.72 -0.21
N ILE A 57 0.38 -1.02 1.04
CA ILE A 57 -0.96 -0.93 1.60
C ILE A 57 -0.94 0.15 2.68
N ALA A 58 -1.84 1.12 2.57
CA ALA A 58 -2.23 2.03 3.64
C ALA A 58 -3.64 1.69 4.12
N VAL A 59 -3.87 1.76 5.42
CA VAL A 59 -5.17 1.53 6.05
C VAL A 59 -5.55 2.75 6.86
N TYR A 60 -6.76 3.25 6.64
CA TYR A 60 -7.34 4.37 7.36
C TYR A 60 -8.64 3.96 8.03
N ASP A 61 -9.03 4.69 9.07
CA ASP A 61 -10.39 4.67 9.59
C ASP A 61 -11.31 5.58 8.75
N PRO A 62 -12.63 5.62 9.03
CA PRO A 62 -13.56 6.49 8.33
C PRO A 62 -13.29 8.00 8.48
N GLN A 63 -12.55 8.40 9.51
CA GLN A 63 -12.20 9.79 9.84
C GLN A 63 -10.93 10.25 9.10
N GLY A 64 -10.18 9.30 8.54
CA GLY A 64 -8.95 9.54 7.78
C GLY A 64 -7.67 9.42 8.61
N THR A 65 -7.76 8.89 9.84
CA THR A 65 -6.58 8.60 10.67
C THR A 65 -5.81 7.46 10.05
N PHE A 66 -4.49 7.59 9.99
CA PHE A 66 -3.63 6.59 9.35
C PHE A 66 -3.36 5.44 10.32
N CYS A 67 -4.11 4.35 10.18
CA CYS A 67 -4.16 3.25 11.13
C CYS A 67 -3.18 2.12 10.83
N GLY A 68 -2.61 2.01 9.63
CA GLY A 68 -1.76 0.87 9.31
C GLY A 68 -1.05 0.98 7.98
N HIS A 69 0.13 0.37 7.89
CA HIS A 69 0.97 0.38 6.69
C HIS A 69 1.63 -0.98 6.49
N TYR A 70 1.80 -1.35 5.22
CA TYR A 70 2.61 -2.49 4.83
C TYR A 70 3.26 -2.26 3.48
N MET A 71 4.59 -2.43 3.42
CA MET A 71 5.36 -2.52 2.18
C MET A 71 5.43 -3.98 1.74
N VAL A 72 5.04 -4.27 0.50
CA VAL A 72 5.19 -5.60 -0.10
C VAL A 72 6.68 -5.93 -0.18
N THR A 73 7.02 -7.11 0.34
CA THR A 73 8.39 -7.65 0.30
C THR A 73 8.45 -9.02 -0.37
N ASN A 74 7.36 -9.78 -0.30
CA ASN A 74 7.14 -11.02 -1.04
C ASN A 74 5.98 -10.81 -2.01
N ALA A 75 6.19 -11.19 -3.26
CA ALA A 75 5.18 -10.96 -4.30
C ALA A 75 3.87 -11.68 -3.98
N GLY A 76 2.74 -10.97 -4.10
CA GLY A 76 1.40 -11.51 -3.91
C GLY A 76 0.96 -11.72 -2.46
N GLU A 77 1.79 -11.38 -1.48
CA GLU A 77 1.52 -11.59 -0.06
C GLU A 77 1.49 -10.26 0.71
N PHE A 78 0.74 -10.22 1.81
CA PHE A 78 0.80 -9.12 2.77
C PHE A 78 0.48 -9.54 4.20
N VAL A 79 1.04 -8.76 5.14
CA VAL A 79 0.71 -8.81 6.56
C VAL A 79 0.70 -7.39 7.11
N VAL A 80 -0.49 -6.79 7.25
CA VAL A 80 -0.62 -5.41 7.74
C VAL A 80 -1.12 -5.40 9.19
N ALA A 81 -0.41 -4.66 10.04
CA ALA A 81 -0.90 -4.28 11.36
C ALA A 81 -1.81 -3.06 11.21
N VAL A 82 -2.97 -3.11 11.86
CA VAL A 82 -3.92 -2.00 11.93
C VAL A 82 -4.10 -1.64 13.40
N TYR A 83 -3.71 -0.43 13.75
CA TYR A 83 -3.77 0.17 15.07
C TYR A 83 -5.16 0.73 15.33
N GLY A 84 -5.60 0.65 16.59
CA GLY A 84 -6.88 1.19 17.03
C GLY A 84 -6.71 2.29 18.07
N ASP A 85 -7.75 3.10 18.20
CA ASP A 85 -7.84 4.25 19.11
C ASP A 85 -7.53 3.87 20.57
N ASP A 86 -6.67 4.65 21.24
CA ASP A 86 -6.54 4.61 22.70
C ASP A 86 -7.49 5.64 23.31
N THR A 87 -8.70 5.20 23.67
CA THR A 87 -9.73 6.07 24.28
C THR A 87 -9.32 6.80 25.57
N THR A 88 -8.12 6.55 26.11
CA THR A 88 -7.55 7.26 27.26
C THR A 88 -6.70 8.47 26.88
N THR A 89 -6.38 8.66 25.60
CA THR A 89 -5.70 9.82 25.05
C THR A 89 -6.72 10.77 24.39
N PRO A 90 -6.38 12.05 24.21
CA PRO A 90 -7.19 12.99 23.43
C PRO A 90 -6.94 12.91 21.91
N GLU A 91 -5.87 12.24 21.48
CA GLU A 91 -5.55 12.00 20.08
C GLU A 91 -6.40 10.85 19.51
N ASP A 92 -6.48 10.76 18.18
CA ASP A 92 -7.03 9.60 17.49
C ASP A 92 -5.84 8.83 16.91
N GLU A 93 -5.54 7.66 17.48
CA GLU A 93 -4.43 6.80 17.02
C GLU A 93 -4.85 5.81 15.93
N GLY A 94 -6.14 5.64 15.69
CA GLY A 94 -6.66 4.78 14.65
C GLY A 94 -8.06 4.24 14.92
N ALA A 95 -8.42 3.13 14.29
CA ALA A 95 -9.81 2.70 14.22
C ALA A 95 -10.43 2.34 15.59
N SER A 96 -11.67 2.78 15.80
CA SER A 96 -12.52 2.32 16.89
C SER A 96 -13.14 0.95 16.62
N LEU A 97 -13.57 0.27 17.68
CA LEU A 97 -14.18 -1.06 17.59
C LEU A 97 -15.40 -1.06 16.64
N ASN A 98 -15.38 -1.99 15.67
CA ASN A 98 -16.38 -2.20 14.61
C ASN A 98 -16.43 -1.15 13.49
N GLU A 99 -15.51 -0.18 13.45
CA GLU A 99 -15.41 0.73 12.31
C GLU A 99 -14.95 0.02 11.05
N ASP A 100 -15.47 0.50 9.91
CA ASP A 100 -15.07 0.05 8.59
C ASP A 100 -13.68 0.62 8.25
N LEU A 101 -12.78 -0.25 7.80
CA LEU A 101 -11.43 0.15 7.41
C LEU A 101 -11.37 0.47 5.92
N VAL A 102 -10.67 1.56 5.61
CA VAL A 102 -10.43 2.02 4.24
C VAL A 102 -9.02 1.62 3.84
N PHE A 103 -8.91 0.70 2.87
CA PHE A 103 -7.63 0.28 2.33
C PHE A 103 -7.30 1.08 1.07
N VAL A 104 -6.07 1.55 0.97
CA VAL A 104 -5.49 2.21 -0.20
C VAL A 104 -4.23 1.46 -0.59
N VAL A 105 -4.03 1.22 -1.88
CA VAL A 105 -2.83 0.57 -2.42
C VAL A 105 -2.02 1.56 -3.24
N TRP A 106 -0.71 1.57 -3.05
CA TRP A 106 0.24 2.16 -3.97
C TRP A 106 0.72 1.10 -4.96
N ASP A 107 0.43 1.30 -6.24
CA ASP A 107 1.02 0.53 -7.34
C ASP A 107 2.29 1.26 -7.79
N ALA A 108 3.44 0.72 -7.39
CA ALA A 108 4.73 1.36 -7.60
C ALA A 108 5.13 1.40 -9.08
N SER A 109 4.68 0.42 -9.86
CA SER A 109 5.01 0.30 -11.28
C SER A 109 4.33 1.39 -12.12
N GLU A 110 3.13 1.78 -11.72
CA GLU A 110 2.30 2.79 -12.40
C GLU A 110 2.31 4.14 -11.68
N ALA A 111 2.98 4.23 -10.52
CA ALA A 111 3.05 5.39 -9.66
C ALA A 111 1.65 5.97 -9.32
N VAL A 112 0.77 5.11 -8.80
CA VAL A 112 -0.63 5.48 -8.52
C VAL A 112 -1.16 4.89 -7.22
N GLU A 113 -1.92 5.71 -6.48
CA GLU A 113 -2.75 5.24 -5.37
C GLU A 113 -4.13 4.75 -5.86
N ILE A 114 -4.65 3.70 -5.24
CA ILE A 114 -5.92 3.05 -5.58
C ILE A 114 -6.70 2.77 -4.29
N THR A 115 -7.83 3.46 -4.07
CA THR A 115 -8.74 3.12 -2.96
C THR A 115 -9.49 1.83 -3.26
N LEU A 116 -9.43 0.88 -2.34
CA LEU A 116 -10.02 -0.45 -2.50
C LEU A 116 -11.52 -0.41 -2.16
N THR A 117 -12.36 -0.08 -3.14
CA THR A 117 -13.83 -0.09 -2.98
C THR A 117 -14.48 -1.44 -3.35
N ASN A 118 -13.87 -2.18 -4.28
CA ASN A 118 -14.40 -3.44 -4.81
C ASN A 118 -13.31 -4.50 -5.06
N ALA A 119 -12.15 -4.34 -4.44
CA ALA A 119 -10.98 -5.20 -4.66
C ALA A 119 -10.73 -6.19 -3.50
N MET A 120 -11.36 -5.98 -2.35
CA MET A 120 -11.21 -6.84 -1.17
C MET A 120 -12.24 -7.98 -1.22
N PHE A 121 -11.85 -9.18 -0.79
CA PHE A 121 -12.76 -10.32 -0.72
C PHE A 121 -12.47 -11.25 0.45
N ILE A 122 -13.51 -11.97 0.88
CA ILE A 122 -13.42 -13.03 1.90
C ILE A 122 -12.67 -14.21 1.27
N GLN A 123 -11.41 -14.38 1.68
CA GLN A 123 -10.60 -15.49 1.23
C GLN A 123 -10.82 -16.72 2.13
N LYS A 124 -11.07 -17.88 1.52
CA LYS A 124 -11.36 -19.12 2.25
C LYS A 124 -10.19 -19.62 3.09
N ASP A 125 -8.97 -19.45 2.59
CA ASP A 125 -7.73 -19.83 3.25
C ASP A 125 -6.68 -18.79 2.90
N ALA A 126 -6.28 -17.99 3.89
CA ALA A 126 -5.18 -17.03 3.79
C ALA A 126 -4.20 -17.38 4.91
N PHE A 127 -3.17 -18.15 4.58
CA PHE A 127 -2.23 -18.73 5.57
C PHE A 127 -2.90 -19.44 6.77
N GLY A 128 -4.06 -20.07 6.58
CA GLY A 128 -4.82 -20.71 7.65
C GLY A 128 -5.40 -19.76 8.71
N LYS A 129 -5.47 -18.45 8.46
CA LYS A 129 -6.05 -17.47 9.39
C LYS A 129 -7.58 -17.44 9.30
N PRO A 130 -8.30 -17.12 10.40
CA PRO A 130 -9.75 -16.88 10.36
C PRO A 130 -10.07 -15.80 9.33
N GLN A 131 -11.07 -16.00 8.48
CA GLN A 131 -11.42 -15.04 7.43
C GLN A 131 -12.07 -13.76 7.98
N ILE A 132 -11.96 -12.65 7.24
CA ILE A 132 -12.78 -11.45 7.50
C ILE A 132 -14.28 -11.77 7.39
N ASP A 133 -15.09 -11.08 8.19
CA ASP A 133 -16.54 -11.30 8.25
C ASP A 133 -17.35 -10.33 7.36
N THR A 134 -16.72 -9.23 6.92
CA THR A 134 -17.38 -8.12 6.22
C THR A 134 -16.48 -7.51 5.15
N ILE A 135 -17.07 -6.83 4.17
CA ILE A 135 -16.40 -6.01 3.17
C ILE A 135 -17.14 -4.65 3.15
N PRO A 136 -16.48 -3.52 3.47
CA PRO A 136 -15.07 -3.42 3.89
C PRO A 136 -14.78 -4.18 5.20
N PRO A 137 -13.53 -4.61 5.44
CA PRO A 137 -13.13 -5.23 6.71
C PRO A 137 -13.34 -4.27 7.87
N LYS A 138 -13.65 -4.81 9.05
CA LYS A 138 -13.82 -4.03 10.27
C LYS A 138 -12.62 -4.16 11.21
N TYR A 139 -12.37 -3.12 12.00
CA TYR A 139 -11.51 -3.23 13.17
C TYR A 139 -12.23 -4.02 14.27
N LEU A 140 -11.66 -5.16 14.69
CA LEU A 140 -12.29 -6.09 15.64
C LEU A 140 -11.68 -6.04 17.05
N GLY A 141 -10.70 -5.17 17.26
CA GLY A 141 -10.04 -4.99 18.54
C GLY A 141 -8.69 -5.70 18.66
N ASN A 142 -8.13 -5.60 19.86
CA ASN A 142 -6.73 -5.93 20.12
C ASN A 142 -6.41 -7.42 19.96
N ASN A 143 -5.28 -7.73 19.32
CA ASN A 143 -4.74 -9.06 19.01
C ASN A 143 -5.63 -9.92 18.10
N GLU A 144 -6.63 -9.34 17.44
CA GLU A 144 -7.38 -10.04 16.41
C GLU A 144 -6.51 -10.31 15.19
N ILE A 145 -6.75 -11.46 14.55
CA ILE A 145 -6.06 -11.86 13.33
C ILE A 145 -7.11 -12.28 12.32
N ARG A 146 -7.08 -11.68 11.13
CA ARG A 146 -7.98 -12.02 10.03
C ARG A 146 -7.24 -12.27 8.73
N GLY A 147 -7.80 -13.14 7.90
CA GLY A 147 -7.36 -13.50 6.57
C GLY A 147 -8.27 -12.86 5.51
N MET A 148 -7.69 -12.27 4.48
CA MET A 148 -8.44 -11.70 3.36
C MET A 148 -7.59 -11.70 2.09
N GLY A 149 -8.25 -11.53 0.94
CA GLY A 149 -7.57 -11.34 -0.33
C GLY A 149 -7.82 -9.94 -0.91
N ILE A 150 -6.88 -9.49 -1.73
CA ILE A 150 -6.94 -8.26 -2.51
C ILE A 150 -6.75 -8.60 -3.99
N SER A 151 -7.69 -8.17 -4.84
CA SER A 151 -7.59 -8.29 -6.29
C SER A 151 -8.08 -7.02 -6.96
N ILE A 152 -7.13 -6.21 -7.41
CA ILE A 152 -7.37 -4.94 -8.11
C ILE A 152 -7.48 -5.23 -9.60
N ALA A 153 -8.65 -4.93 -10.17
CA ALA A 153 -8.88 -5.06 -11.61
C ALA A 153 -8.37 -3.82 -12.38
N ASN A 154 -8.07 -3.99 -13.67
CA ASN A 154 -7.52 -2.95 -14.57
C ASN A 154 -8.32 -1.64 -14.64
N ASN A 155 -9.61 -1.66 -14.25
CA ASN A 155 -10.51 -0.51 -14.30
C ASN A 155 -10.81 0.06 -12.90
N SER A 156 -10.05 -0.32 -11.88
CA SER A 156 -10.23 0.22 -10.53
C SER A 156 -9.93 1.72 -10.51
N PRO A 157 -10.66 2.54 -9.73
CA PRO A 157 -10.44 3.97 -9.69
C PRO A 157 -9.00 4.30 -9.25
N LYS A 158 -8.21 4.86 -10.16
CA LYS A 158 -6.84 5.33 -9.95
C LYS A 158 -6.87 6.79 -9.48
N ILE A 159 -6.30 7.11 -8.32
CA ILE A 159 -6.34 8.45 -7.71
C ILE A 159 -5.47 9.46 -8.49
N SER A 160 -4.34 9.03 -9.07
CA SER A 160 -3.41 9.92 -9.78
C SER A 160 -3.94 10.50 -11.11
N LEU A 161 -5.15 10.13 -11.54
CA LEU A 161 -5.80 10.69 -12.73
C LEU A 161 -6.77 11.85 -12.43
N ILE A 162 -7.03 12.17 -11.16
CA ILE A 162 -7.99 13.23 -10.78
C ILE A 162 -7.33 14.62 -10.74
N GLU A 163 -6.01 14.72 -10.52
CA GLU A 163 -5.31 16.02 -10.46
C GLU A 163 -5.04 16.68 -11.82
N ASN A 164 -5.26 16.01 -12.95
CA ASN A 164 -5.03 16.58 -14.29
C ASN A 164 -6.30 17.10 -15.00
N GLN A 165 -7.44 17.24 -14.31
CA GLN A 165 -8.66 17.84 -14.90
C GLN A 165 -9.02 19.23 -14.38
N HIS A 166 -8.17 19.87 -13.56
CA HIS A 166 -8.40 21.26 -13.11
C HIS A 166 -7.39 22.25 -13.67
N THR A 167 -7.23 22.26 -15.00
CA THR A 167 -6.70 23.44 -15.70
C THR A 167 -7.49 23.65 -16.98
N ILE A 168 -8.68 24.25 -16.90
CA ILE A 168 -9.16 25.36 -17.75
C ILE A 168 -10.39 25.94 -17.03
N ILE A 169 -10.21 27.11 -16.41
CA ILE A 169 -11.27 28.12 -16.42
C ILE A 169 -10.60 29.39 -16.92
N ASP A 170 -10.81 29.67 -18.21
CA ASP A 170 -10.56 30.97 -18.82
C ASP A 170 -11.10 32.07 -17.90
N HIS A 171 -10.28 33.09 -17.65
CA HIS A 171 -10.80 34.39 -17.29
C HIS A 171 -11.39 35.05 -18.54
N PRO A 172 -12.65 35.52 -18.47
CA PRO A 172 -12.94 36.80 -19.08
C PRO A 172 -13.77 37.68 -18.15
N ILE A 173 -13.21 38.82 -17.76
CA ILE A 173 -13.91 40.12 -17.73
C ILE A 173 -12.96 41.18 -18.27
#